data_AF-A0A6P8X882-F1
#
_entry.id   AF-A0A6P8X882-F1
#
_cell.length_a   1.000
_cell.length_b   1.000
_cell.length_c   1.000
_cell.angle_alpha   90.00
_cell.angle_beta   90.00
_cell.angle_gamma   90.00
#
_symmetry.space_group_name_H-M   'P 1'
#
loop_
_entity.id
_entity.type
_entity.pdbx_description
1 polymer ?
#
loop_
_entity_poly.entity_id
_entity_poly.type
_entity_poly.pdbx_seq_one_letter_code
_entity_poly.pdbx_strand_id
1 'polypeptide(L)'
;MVINTWNFTDANAFAWRILQQSEGGLGQTRNAVVEGCTKCEQLQCDFAVGYGGSPNELGDTTLDALVMDGATMNVGAVAGLQGIKDAIQVARHVLEHTTHTLLVGNSASEFAKSMGFRSESLVTPESKLKWQNWKVGNCQPNFWHDVHPDPKISCGPYEPQATPITHWKEDRARTEYQKDYKNHDTIGMIAIDVQQQIHVGTSTNGLDFKIPGRVAD
;
A
#
# COMPACT_ATOMS: atom_id res chain seq x y z
N MET A 1 3.60 8.66 22.68
CA MET A 1 4.20 9.36 21.52
C MET A 1 3.65 8.74 20.24
N VAL A 2 3.42 9.55 19.20
CA VAL A 2 3.07 9.05 17.86
C VAL A 2 3.94 9.77 16.83
N ILE A 3 4.50 9.02 15.90
CA ILE A 3 5.25 9.54 14.76
C ILE A 3 4.67 8.91 13.50
N ASN A 4 4.48 9.70 12.44
CA ASN A 4 4.16 9.18 11.12
C ASN A 4 5.02 9.84 10.04
N THR A 5 5.11 9.18 8.88
CA THR A 5 5.71 9.75 7.68
C THR A 5 4.86 10.89 7.13
N TRP A 6 5.51 11.87 6.49
CA TRP A 6 4.90 13.00 5.79
C TRP A 6 4.02 13.91 6.65
N ASN A 7 3.44 14.94 6.02
CA ASN A 7 2.63 15.95 6.70
C ASN A 7 1.17 15.53 6.88
N PHE A 8 0.93 14.30 7.34
CA PHE A 8 -0.42 13.76 7.58
C PHE A 8 -0.90 14.08 9.00
N THR A 9 -1.06 15.37 9.30
CA THR A 9 -1.38 15.86 10.65
C THR A 9 -2.69 15.30 11.20
N ASP A 10 -3.69 15.07 10.35
CA ASP A 10 -4.98 14.51 10.77
C ASP A 10 -4.86 13.06 11.25
N ALA A 11 -4.04 12.25 10.58
CA ALA A 11 -3.73 10.89 11.00
C ALA A 11 -3.00 10.88 12.35
N ASN A 12 -1.99 11.75 12.50
CA ASN A 12 -1.25 11.90 13.76
C ASN A 12 -2.17 12.33 14.91
N ALA A 13 -2.98 13.36 14.69
CA ALA A 13 -3.89 13.91 15.70
C ALA A 13 -4.94 12.88 16.13
N PHE A 14 -5.44 12.06 15.19
CA PHE A 14 -6.39 10.99 15.51
C PHE A 14 -5.74 9.90 16.37
N ALA A 15 -4.58 9.40 15.97
CA ALA A 15 -3.81 8.42 16.74
C ALA A 15 -3.45 8.94 18.14
N TRP A 16 -3.05 10.21 18.24
CA TRP A 16 -2.72 10.85 19.51
C TRP A 16 -3.93 10.91 20.45
N ARG A 17 -5.12 11.25 19.94
CA ARG A 17 -6.36 11.25 20.75
C ARG A 17 -6.63 9.88 21.36
N ILE A 18 -6.44 8.79 20.60
CA ILE A 18 -6.62 7.43 21.10
C ILE A 18 -5.61 7.12 22.21
N LEU A 19 -4.34 7.50 22.06
CA LEU A 19 -3.34 7.33 23.11
C LEU A 19 -3.62 8.13 24.38
N GLN A 20 -4.39 9.22 24.31
CA GLN A 20 -4.73 10.02 25.49
C GLN A 20 -5.96 9.51 26.27
N GLN A 21 -6.74 8.58 25.71
CA GLN A 21 -8.03 8.16 26.28
C GLN A 21 -7.94 7.11 27.41
N SER A 22 -6.81 6.43 27.61
CA SER A 22 -6.63 5.44 28.68
C SER A 22 -5.20 5.39 29.21
N GLU A 23 -5.00 4.67 30.31
CA GLU A 23 -3.72 4.52 31.04
C GLU A 23 -2.66 3.64 30.32
N GLY A 24 -2.73 3.46 29.00
CA GLY A 24 -1.86 2.57 28.23
C GLY A 24 -2.44 1.18 27.96
N GLY A 25 -1.66 0.34 27.27
CA GLY A 25 -1.91 -1.09 27.07
C GLY A 25 -1.84 -1.50 25.59
N LEU A 26 -1.60 -2.81 25.36
CA LEU A 26 -1.43 -3.40 24.02
C LEU A 26 -2.55 -2.99 23.05
N GLY A 27 -3.80 -3.07 23.50
CA GLY A 27 -4.96 -2.69 22.70
C GLY A 27 -4.99 -1.22 22.31
N GLN A 28 -4.56 -0.32 23.20
CA GLN A 28 -4.62 1.12 22.96
C GLN A 28 -3.58 1.57 21.93
N THR A 29 -2.32 1.16 22.10
CA THR A 29 -1.24 1.53 21.17
C THR A 29 -1.50 0.99 19.77
N ARG A 30 -1.96 -0.26 19.67
CA ARG A 30 -2.37 -0.87 18.40
C ARG A 30 -3.52 -0.10 17.76
N ASN A 31 -4.55 0.22 18.53
CA ASN A 31 -5.70 0.98 18.02
C ASN A 31 -5.25 2.36 17.52
N ALA A 32 -4.36 3.06 18.23
CA ALA A 32 -3.85 4.35 17.78
C ALA A 32 -3.19 4.27 16.40
N VAL A 33 -2.36 3.25 16.18
CA VAL A 33 -1.70 3.01 14.88
C VAL A 33 -2.71 2.66 13.79
N VAL A 34 -3.56 1.65 14.03
CA VAL A 34 -4.52 1.14 13.04
C VAL A 34 -5.48 2.24 12.62
N GLU A 35 -6.05 2.97 13.58
CA GLU A 35 -7.00 4.04 13.32
C GLU A 35 -6.34 5.28 12.72
N GLY A 36 -5.09 5.59 13.10
CA GLY A 36 -4.32 6.66 12.49
C GLY A 36 -4.05 6.41 11.00
N CYS A 37 -3.63 5.20 10.64
CA CYS A 37 -3.46 4.78 9.24
C CYS A 37 -4.80 4.72 8.50
N THR A 38 -5.84 4.16 9.13
CA THR A 38 -7.22 4.13 8.58
C THR A 38 -7.70 5.54 8.25
N LYS A 39 -7.38 6.54 9.09
CA LYS A 39 -7.72 7.93 8.82
C LYS A 39 -7.09 8.43 7.52
N CYS A 40 -5.85 8.03 7.21
CA CYS A 40 -5.23 8.37 5.94
C CYS A 40 -5.78 7.58 4.75
N GLU A 41 -6.18 6.32 4.94
CA GLU A 41 -6.89 5.55 3.90
C GLU A 41 -8.21 6.23 3.50
N GLN A 42 -8.92 6.81 4.47
CA GLN A 42 -10.18 7.53 4.25
C GLN A 42 -9.97 8.91 3.63
N LEU A 43 -8.94 9.65 4.07
CA LEU A 43 -8.61 10.97 3.54
C LEU A 43 -7.88 10.90 2.20
N GLN A 44 -7.49 9.70 1.76
CA GLN A 44 -6.72 9.47 0.55
C GLN A 44 -5.43 10.31 0.58
N CYS A 45 -4.68 10.24 1.69
CA CYS A 45 -3.52 11.09 1.95
C CYS A 45 -2.54 11.09 0.77
N ASP A 46 -2.29 12.30 0.23
CA ASP A 46 -1.50 12.58 -0.98
C ASP A 46 -1.84 11.71 -2.21
N PHE A 47 -3.06 11.15 -2.26
CA PHE A 47 -3.51 10.17 -3.24
C PHE A 47 -2.65 8.91 -3.30
N ALA A 48 -1.83 8.63 -2.29
CA ALA A 48 -0.90 7.51 -2.25
C ALA A 48 -1.24 6.49 -1.14
N VAL A 49 -2.25 6.80 -0.31
CA VAL A 49 -2.81 5.91 0.71
C VAL A 49 -4.30 5.68 0.45
N GLY A 50 -4.77 4.44 0.61
CA GLY A 50 -6.19 4.10 0.45
C GLY A 50 -6.67 4.10 -1.01
N TYR A 51 -7.99 4.16 -1.18
CA TYR A 51 -8.63 4.05 -2.49
C TYR A 51 -8.44 5.31 -3.36
N GLY A 52 -8.76 5.21 -4.65
CA GLY A 52 -8.83 6.36 -5.56
C GLY A 52 -7.51 7.08 -5.85
N GLY A 53 -6.38 6.45 -5.49
CA GLY A 53 -5.05 7.02 -5.65
C GLY A 53 -4.32 6.51 -6.88
N SER A 54 -3.33 5.64 -6.68
CA SER A 54 -2.45 5.10 -7.71
C SER A 54 -2.99 3.84 -8.41
N PRO A 55 -3.59 3.95 -9.61
CA PRO A 55 -4.03 2.78 -10.36
C PRO A 55 -2.84 2.02 -10.96
N ASN A 56 -2.96 0.72 -11.14
CA ASN A 56 -2.03 -0.10 -11.91
C ASN A 56 -2.20 0.11 -13.43
N GLU A 57 -1.40 -0.58 -14.24
CA GLU A 57 -1.46 -0.45 -15.72
C GLU A 57 -2.82 -0.86 -16.35
N LEU A 58 -3.65 -1.62 -15.61
CA LEU A 58 -5.01 -2.03 -15.98
C LEU A 58 -6.09 -1.03 -15.52
N GLY A 59 -5.73 -0.04 -14.71
CA GLY A 59 -6.65 0.95 -14.17
C GLY A 59 -7.24 0.59 -12.80
N ASP A 60 -6.79 -0.52 -12.20
CA ASP A 60 -7.27 -0.98 -10.90
C ASP A 60 -6.40 -0.46 -9.75
N THR A 61 -7.03 -0.13 -8.62
CA THR A 61 -6.33 0.22 -7.39
C THR A 61 -6.20 -1.02 -6.50
N THR A 62 -5.00 -1.28 -5.98
CA THR A 62 -4.70 -2.37 -5.04
C THR A 62 -3.95 -1.83 -3.85
N LEU A 63 -4.29 -2.30 -2.65
CA LEU A 63 -3.74 -1.79 -1.39
C LEU A 63 -2.79 -2.80 -0.75
N ASP A 64 -1.73 -2.27 -0.16
CA ASP A 64 -0.75 -3.00 0.63
C ASP A 64 -0.73 -2.39 2.05
N ALA A 65 -0.82 -3.22 3.09
CA ALA A 65 -0.83 -2.74 4.46
C ALA A 65 -0.28 -3.78 5.44
N LEU A 66 0.29 -3.30 6.54
CA LEU A 66 0.85 -4.13 7.61
C LEU A 66 0.60 -3.48 8.98
N VAL A 67 0.44 -4.32 10.00
CA VAL A 67 0.55 -3.94 11.41
C VAL A 67 1.45 -4.94 12.13
N MET A 68 2.29 -4.43 13.03
CA MET A 68 3.17 -5.22 13.87
C MET A 68 3.03 -4.81 15.34
N ASP A 69 2.99 -5.82 16.19
CA ASP A 69 3.07 -5.70 17.64
C ASP A 69 4.53 -5.88 18.08
N GLY A 70 5.11 -4.84 18.69
CA GLY A 70 6.50 -4.84 19.11
C GLY A 70 6.80 -5.69 20.35
N ALA A 71 5.79 -6.04 21.15
CA ALA A 71 5.97 -6.87 22.35
C ALA A 71 6.00 -8.36 21.98
N THR A 72 5.11 -8.78 21.08
CA THR A 72 4.99 -10.18 20.66
C THR A 72 5.77 -10.51 19.39
N MET A 73 6.21 -9.49 18.65
CA MET A 73 6.76 -9.61 17.29
C MET A 73 5.77 -10.20 16.27
N ASN A 74 4.48 -10.29 16.62
CA ASN A 74 3.46 -10.73 15.69
C ASN A 74 3.20 -9.67 14.63
N VAL A 75 2.95 -10.13 13.41
CA VAL A 75 2.72 -9.30 12.23
C VAL A 75 1.49 -9.83 11.50
N GLY A 76 0.63 -8.92 11.07
CA GLY A 76 -0.41 -9.20 10.08
C GLY A 76 -0.29 -8.23 8.93
N ALA A 77 -0.42 -8.74 7.72
CA ALA A 77 -0.21 -7.99 6.50
C ALA A 77 -1.13 -8.48 5.38
N VAL A 78 -1.44 -7.54 4.49
CA VAL A 78 -2.13 -7.79 3.22
C VAL A 78 -1.39 -7.10 2.09
N ALA A 79 -1.35 -7.75 0.92
CA ALA A 79 -0.77 -7.16 -0.27
C ALA A 79 -1.62 -7.44 -1.52
N GLY A 80 -1.64 -6.51 -2.46
CA GLY A 80 -2.48 -6.59 -3.65
C GLY A 80 -3.96 -6.69 -3.30
N LEU A 81 -4.39 -6.16 -2.16
CA LEU A 81 -5.76 -6.25 -1.66
C LEU A 81 -6.69 -5.49 -2.60
N GLN A 82 -7.74 -6.18 -3.06
CA GLN A 82 -8.70 -5.65 -4.02
C GLN A 82 -10.07 -5.49 -3.40
N GLY A 83 -10.74 -4.40 -3.75
CA GLY A 83 -12.15 -4.20 -3.46
C GLY A 83 -12.48 -4.04 -1.97
N ILE A 84 -11.52 -3.73 -1.11
CA ILE A 84 -11.69 -3.47 0.33
C ILE A 84 -10.93 -2.18 0.66
N LYS A 85 -11.59 -1.18 1.25
CA LYS A 85 -10.97 0.13 1.54
C LYS A 85 -10.06 0.11 2.77
N ASP A 86 -10.45 -0.62 3.80
CA ASP A 86 -9.82 -0.61 5.12
C ASP A 86 -8.62 -1.58 5.20
N ALA A 87 -7.59 -1.36 4.39
CA ALA A 87 -6.49 -2.33 4.22
C ALA A 87 -5.76 -2.65 5.53
N ILE A 88 -5.41 -1.64 6.33
CA ILE A 88 -4.71 -1.88 7.60
C ILE A 88 -5.60 -2.56 8.65
N GLN A 89 -6.91 -2.37 8.59
CA GLN A 89 -7.84 -3.13 9.45
C GLN A 89 -7.89 -4.59 9.02
N VAL A 90 -7.86 -4.91 7.73
CA VAL A 90 -7.73 -6.31 7.27
C VAL A 90 -6.38 -6.89 7.73
N ALA A 91 -5.28 -6.14 7.63
CA ALA A 91 -3.97 -6.56 8.14
C ALA A 91 -4.00 -6.89 9.64
N ARG A 92 -4.71 -6.08 10.43
CA ARG A 92 -4.97 -6.37 11.85
C ARG A 92 -5.74 -7.67 12.03
N HIS A 93 -6.77 -7.94 11.22
CA HIS A 93 -7.50 -9.21 11.30
C HIS A 93 -6.62 -10.43 10.93
N VAL A 94 -5.64 -10.27 10.02
CA VAL A 94 -4.64 -11.31 9.76
C VAL A 94 -3.83 -11.60 11.03
N LEU A 95 -3.39 -10.56 11.74
CA LEU A 95 -2.65 -10.66 13.01
C LEU A 95 -3.49 -11.33 14.12
N GLU A 96 -4.77 -10.94 14.26
CA GLU A 96 -5.61 -11.36 15.39
C GLU A 96 -6.31 -12.72 15.19
N HIS A 97 -6.54 -13.15 13.94
CA HIS A 97 -7.40 -14.29 13.62
C HIS A 97 -6.75 -15.38 12.80
N THR A 98 -5.44 -15.27 12.54
CA THR A 98 -4.70 -16.31 11.83
C THR A 98 -3.35 -16.57 12.49
N THR A 99 -2.72 -17.67 12.11
CA THR A 99 -1.31 -17.96 12.44
C THR A 99 -0.38 -17.59 11.27
N HIS A 100 -0.92 -16.95 10.23
CA HIS A 100 -0.17 -16.49 9.07
C HIS A 100 0.23 -15.02 9.26
N THR A 101 1.27 -14.60 8.53
CA THR A 101 1.73 -13.21 8.55
C THR A 101 1.17 -12.38 7.41
N LEU A 102 1.07 -12.96 6.20
CA LEU A 102 0.74 -12.22 4.97
C LEU A 102 -0.29 -12.98 4.14
N LEU A 103 -1.35 -12.30 3.74
CA LEU A 103 -2.31 -12.77 2.74
C LEU A 103 -2.29 -11.84 1.51
N VAL A 104 -2.47 -12.37 0.30
CA VAL A 104 -2.31 -11.58 -0.92
C VAL A 104 -3.47 -11.71 -1.91
N GLY A 105 -3.65 -10.67 -2.73
CA GLY A 105 -4.55 -10.66 -3.88
C GLY A 105 -6.01 -10.90 -3.52
N ASN A 106 -6.73 -11.56 -4.43
CA ASN A 106 -8.16 -11.88 -4.25
C ASN A 106 -8.40 -12.78 -3.03
N SER A 107 -7.46 -13.65 -2.66
CA SER A 107 -7.60 -14.50 -1.47
C SER A 107 -7.59 -13.68 -0.18
N ALA A 108 -6.82 -12.57 -0.12
CA ALA A 108 -6.91 -11.63 0.98
C ALA A 108 -8.27 -10.92 1.03
N SER A 109 -8.85 -10.60 -0.14
CA SER A 109 -10.20 -10.02 -0.22
C SER A 109 -11.29 -10.98 0.26
N GLU A 110 -11.18 -12.28 -0.05
CA GLU A 110 -12.13 -13.30 0.46
C GLU A 110 -12.00 -13.51 1.97
N PHE A 111 -10.77 -13.47 2.49
CA PHE A 111 -10.54 -13.43 3.93
C PHE A 111 -11.20 -12.20 4.57
N ALA A 112 -11.00 -11.00 3.99
CA ALA A 112 -11.62 -9.77 4.48
C ALA A 112 -13.15 -9.87 4.50
N LYS A 113 -13.77 -10.38 3.44
CA LYS A 113 -15.23 -10.61 3.40
C LYS A 113 -15.68 -11.55 4.51
N SER A 114 -14.93 -12.62 4.77
CA SER A 114 -15.21 -13.57 5.85
C SER A 114 -15.09 -12.94 7.25
N MET A 115 -14.27 -11.91 7.38
CA MET A 115 -14.14 -11.08 8.59
C MET A 115 -15.18 -9.96 8.69
N GLY A 116 -16.08 -9.83 7.72
CA GLY A 116 -17.17 -8.85 7.73
C GLY A 116 -16.89 -7.54 6.99
N PHE A 117 -15.74 -7.41 6.32
CA PHE A 117 -15.44 -6.23 5.50
C PHE A 117 -16.30 -6.21 4.24
N ARG A 118 -16.75 -5.02 3.84
CA ARG A 118 -17.59 -4.83 2.66
C ARG A 118 -16.74 -4.72 1.40
N SER A 119 -17.20 -5.39 0.34
CA SER A 119 -16.56 -5.27 -0.96
C SER A 119 -17.12 -4.07 -1.74
N GLU A 120 -16.24 -3.18 -2.18
CA GLU A 120 -16.58 -1.98 -2.95
C GLU A 120 -15.47 -1.57 -3.91
N SER A 121 -15.79 -0.76 -4.91
CA SER A 121 -14.78 -0.26 -5.86
C SER A 121 -13.75 0.63 -5.18
N LEU A 122 -12.46 0.36 -5.44
CA LEU A 122 -11.36 1.23 -5.06
C LEU A 122 -11.02 2.27 -6.12
N VAL A 123 -11.65 2.17 -7.30
CA VAL A 123 -11.50 3.14 -8.40
C VAL A 123 -12.47 4.29 -8.20
N THR A 124 -11.94 5.51 -8.28
CA THR A 124 -12.70 6.78 -8.31
C THR A 124 -12.63 7.42 -9.70
N PRO A 125 -13.53 8.39 -10.02
CA PRO A 125 -13.44 9.14 -11.27
C PRO A 125 -12.06 9.77 -11.51
N GLU A 126 -11.39 10.26 -10.46
CA GLU A 126 -10.08 10.89 -10.51
C GLU A 126 -8.99 9.86 -10.90
N SER A 127 -8.92 8.72 -10.20
CA SER A 127 -7.97 7.65 -10.53
C SER A 127 -8.18 7.09 -11.95
N LYS A 128 -9.44 6.99 -12.39
CA LYS A 128 -9.79 6.57 -13.74
C LYS A 128 -9.31 7.57 -14.79
N LEU A 129 -9.52 8.87 -14.55
CA LEU A 129 -9.03 9.93 -15.43
C LEU A 129 -7.50 9.96 -15.48
N LYS A 130 -6.83 9.78 -14.33
CA LYS A 130 -5.37 9.67 -14.23
C LYS A 130 -4.83 8.53 -15.11
N TRP A 131 -5.44 7.35 -15.03
CA TRP A 131 -5.10 6.20 -15.87
C TRP A 131 -5.39 6.43 -17.36
N GLN A 132 -6.53 7.05 -17.71
CA GLN A 132 -6.86 7.38 -19.11
C GLN A 132 -5.84 8.35 -19.72
N ASN A 133 -5.45 9.38 -18.98
CA ASN A 133 -4.43 10.33 -19.43
C ASN A 133 -3.07 9.65 -19.64
N TRP A 134 -2.69 8.73 -18.75
CA TRP A 134 -1.48 7.92 -18.89
C TRP A 134 -1.51 7.02 -20.14
N LYS A 135 -2.66 6.39 -20.44
CA LYS A 135 -2.85 5.62 -21.67
C LYS A 135 -2.71 6.47 -22.93
N VAL A 136 -3.29 7.69 -22.94
CA VAL A 136 -3.12 8.65 -24.05
C VAL A 136 -1.66 9.11 -24.18
N GLY A 137 -0.93 9.20 -23.06
CA GLY A 137 0.49 9.49 -23.00
C GLY A 137 1.42 8.31 -23.33
N ASN A 138 0.97 7.36 -24.16
CA ASN A 138 1.73 6.16 -24.54
C ASN A 138 2.28 5.35 -23.35
N CYS A 139 1.50 5.29 -22.26
CA CYS A 139 1.86 4.55 -21.06
C CYS A 139 3.17 5.03 -20.41
N GLN A 140 3.44 6.35 -20.43
CA GLN A 140 4.63 6.93 -19.81
C GLN A 140 4.30 7.69 -18.51
N PRO A 141 5.08 7.47 -17.42
CA PRO A 141 6.16 6.48 -17.28
C PRO A 141 5.61 5.06 -17.05
N ASN A 142 6.43 4.02 -17.24
CA ASN A 142 6.12 2.64 -16.83
C ASN A 142 7.36 1.91 -16.30
N PHE A 143 7.17 0.68 -15.84
CA PHE A 143 8.21 -0.13 -15.19
C PHE A 143 8.74 -1.28 -16.05
N TRP A 144 8.42 -1.30 -17.34
CA TRP A 144 8.90 -2.32 -18.28
C TRP A 144 10.24 -1.93 -18.88
N HIS A 145 11.11 -2.92 -19.11
CA HIS A 145 12.36 -2.76 -19.84
C HIS A 145 12.68 -4.03 -20.61
N ASP A 146 13.49 -3.94 -21.66
CA ASP A 146 13.96 -5.09 -22.46
C ASP A 146 12.81 -5.96 -23.06
N VAL A 147 11.72 -5.30 -23.45
CA VAL A 147 10.54 -5.93 -24.06
C VAL A 147 10.17 -5.28 -25.40
N HIS A 148 9.32 -5.93 -26.17
CA HIS A 148 8.76 -5.44 -27.43
C HIS A 148 7.23 -5.33 -27.33
N PRO A 149 6.60 -4.25 -27.81
CA PRO A 149 7.21 -3.05 -28.39
C PRO A 149 8.02 -2.23 -27.36
N ASP A 150 8.84 -1.27 -27.81
CA ASP A 150 9.74 -0.51 -26.92
C ASP A 150 8.91 0.22 -25.83
N PRO A 151 9.09 -0.13 -24.55
CA PRO A 151 8.27 0.39 -23.47
C PRO A 151 8.51 1.89 -23.21
N LYS A 152 9.56 2.51 -23.77
CA LYS A 152 9.80 3.96 -23.61
C LYS A 152 8.92 4.84 -24.47
N ILE A 153 8.29 4.27 -25.51
CA ILE A 153 7.54 5.03 -26.52
C ILE A 153 6.16 4.45 -26.82
N SER A 154 5.83 3.28 -26.26
CA SER A 154 4.61 2.55 -26.59
C SER A 154 4.03 1.86 -25.36
N CYS A 155 2.72 1.65 -25.40
CA CYS A 155 2.02 0.76 -24.48
C CYS A 155 2.19 -0.71 -24.89
N GLY A 156 2.01 -1.62 -23.93
CA GLY A 156 1.91 -3.05 -24.19
C GLY A 156 0.61 -3.47 -24.91
N PRO A 157 0.32 -4.79 -25.01
CA PRO A 157 1.02 -5.87 -24.32
C PRO A 157 2.48 -5.99 -24.76
N TYR A 158 3.34 -6.33 -23.81
CA TYR A 158 4.76 -6.47 -24.02
C TYR A 158 5.15 -7.94 -24.05
N GLU A 159 6.09 -8.28 -24.92
CA GLU A 159 6.70 -9.60 -25.02
C GLU A 159 8.21 -9.50 -24.76
N PRO A 160 8.84 -10.49 -24.12
CA PRO A 160 10.28 -10.50 -23.92
C PRO A 160 11.03 -10.39 -25.25
N GLN A 161 11.99 -9.47 -25.34
CA GLN A 161 12.92 -9.51 -26.47
C GLN A 161 13.86 -10.69 -26.29
N ALA A 162 14.00 -11.51 -27.34
CA ALA A 162 14.94 -12.63 -27.35
C ALA A 162 16.36 -12.10 -27.10
N THR A 163 16.85 -12.30 -25.88
CA THR A 163 18.23 -12.03 -25.51
C THR A 163 19.01 -13.34 -25.65
N PRO A 164 20.18 -13.36 -26.31
CA PRO A 164 21.03 -14.54 -26.31
C PRO A 164 21.34 -14.94 -24.87
N ILE A 165 21.08 -16.22 -24.53
CA ILE A 165 21.27 -16.81 -23.18
C ILE A 165 22.72 -16.63 -22.67
N THR A 166 23.65 -16.26 -23.54
CA THR A 166 25.09 -16.22 -23.27
C THR A 166 25.62 -14.93 -22.64
N HIS A 167 24.79 -13.93 -22.33
CA HIS A 167 25.26 -12.72 -21.61
C HIS A 167 24.25 -12.24 -20.57
N TRP A 168 24.29 -12.86 -19.39
CA TRP A 168 23.88 -12.16 -18.16
C TRP A 168 24.89 -11.02 -17.94
N LYS A 169 24.57 -9.82 -18.43
CA LYS A 169 25.36 -8.62 -18.10
C LYS A 169 25.19 -8.33 -16.61
N GLU A 170 26.21 -8.68 -15.83
CA GLU A 170 26.30 -8.44 -14.37
C GLU A 170 26.17 -6.93 -14.02
N ASP A 171 26.41 -6.04 -14.99
CA ASP A 171 26.45 -4.58 -14.80
C ASP A 171 25.17 -3.82 -15.21
N ARG A 172 24.00 -4.48 -15.28
CA ARG A 172 22.75 -3.72 -15.48
C ARG A 172 22.42 -2.94 -14.20
N ALA A 173 22.95 -1.73 -14.10
CA ALA A 173 22.52 -0.74 -13.13
C ALA A 173 20.99 -0.65 -13.18
N ARG A 174 20.32 -0.94 -12.06
CA ARG A 174 18.88 -0.71 -11.94
C ARG A 174 18.64 0.76 -12.21
N THR A 175 17.90 1.08 -13.27
CA THR A 175 17.41 2.43 -13.48
C THR A 175 16.43 2.71 -12.34
N GLU A 176 16.89 3.41 -11.31
CA GLU A 176 16.03 3.81 -10.21
C GLU A 176 14.98 4.80 -10.74
N TYR A 177 13.71 4.42 -10.62
CA TYR A 177 12.60 5.33 -10.86
C TYR A 177 12.75 6.53 -9.91
N GLN A 178 12.69 7.75 -10.43
CA GLN A 178 12.66 8.95 -9.59
C GLN A 178 11.36 8.94 -8.78
N LYS A 179 11.47 8.47 -7.54
CA LYS A 179 10.44 8.62 -6.52
C LYS A 179 10.37 10.09 -6.16
N ASP A 180 9.27 10.74 -6.52
CA ASP A 180 8.92 12.07 -6.03
C ASP A 180 7.82 11.93 -4.97
N TYR A 181 7.68 12.91 -4.09
CA TYR A 181 6.69 12.91 -2.98
C TYR A 181 5.23 12.79 -3.46
N LYS A 182 4.99 13.01 -4.76
CA LYS A 182 3.66 12.85 -5.36
C LYS A 182 3.36 11.44 -5.86
N ASN A 183 4.36 10.55 -5.95
CA ASN A 183 4.29 9.34 -6.77
C ASN A 183 4.73 8.05 -6.04
N HIS A 184 5.12 8.08 -4.75
CA HIS A 184 5.51 6.87 -4.01
C HIS A 184 5.16 6.89 -2.50
N ASP A 185 4.30 7.79 -2.05
CA ASP A 185 4.25 8.09 -0.63
C ASP A 185 3.31 7.17 0.16
N THR A 186 3.83 6.67 1.27
CA THR A 186 3.16 5.69 2.13
C THR A 186 2.98 6.30 3.50
N ILE A 187 1.86 6.02 4.18
CA ILE A 187 1.80 6.29 5.62
C ILE A 187 2.49 5.14 6.34
N GLY A 188 3.55 5.46 7.06
CA GLY A 188 4.09 4.63 8.14
C GLY A 188 3.79 5.34 9.45
N MET A 189 3.31 4.63 10.45
CA MET A 189 3.02 5.16 11.77
C MET A 189 3.61 4.27 12.86
N ILE A 190 4.20 4.91 13.87
CA ILE A 190 4.74 4.28 15.07
C ILE A 190 4.10 4.96 16.28
N ALA A 191 3.60 4.16 17.22
CA ALA A 191 3.07 4.64 18.48
C ALA A 191 3.75 3.95 19.66
N ILE A 192 4.00 4.72 20.73
CA ILE A 192 4.48 4.24 22.02
C ILE A 192 3.59 4.78 23.12
N ASP A 193 3.02 3.93 23.97
CA ASP A 193 2.22 4.36 25.12
C ASP A 193 3.04 4.55 26.41
N VAL A 194 2.34 4.91 27.49
CA VAL A 194 2.90 5.13 28.83
C VAL A 194 3.41 3.83 29.49
N GLN A 195 3.01 2.66 28.98
CA GLN A 195 3.49 1.34 29.41
C GLN A 195 4.62 0.81 28.51
N GLN A 196 5.18 1.68 27.66
CA GLN A 196 6.25 1.37 26.70
C GLN A 196 5.88 0.28 25.68
N GLN A 197 4.58 0.05 25.45
CA GLN A 197 4.14 -0.82 24.37
C GLN A 197 4.35 -0.10 23.04
N ILE A 198 4.84 -0.82 22.04
CA ILE A 198 5.17 -0.29 20.72
C ILE A 198 4.34 -1.01 19.68
N HIS A 199 3.67 -0.27 18.81
CA HIS A 199 3.09 -0.82 17.58
C HIS A 199 3.51 0.02 16.40
N VAL A 200 3.60 -0.63 15.25
CA VAL A 200 3.88 0.02 13.98
C VAL A 200 2.88 -0.44 12.94
N GLY A 201 2.56 0.44 12.01
CA GLY A 201 1.61 0.16 10.95
C GLY A 201 1.93 0.95 9.70
N THR A 202 1.58 0.37 8.56
CA THR A 202 1.75 1.02 7.27
C THR A 202 0.59 0.70 6.33
N SER A 203 0.29 1.63 5.43
CA SER A 203 -0.70 1.46 4.38
C SER A 203 -0.35 2.31 3.16
N THR A 204 -0.52 1.74 1.97
CA THR A 204 -0.25 2.38 0.69
C THR A 204 -1.11 1.78 -0.41
N ASN A 205 -1.36 2.56 -1.47
CA ASN A 205 -1.84 2.04 -2.75
C ASN A 205 -0.70 1.86 -3.78
N GLY A 206 0.54 2.12 -3.38
CA GLY A 206 1.76 1.81 -4.12
C GLY A 206 2.13 2.83 -5.19
N LEU A 207 2.96 2.40 -6.14
CA LEU A 207 3.40 3.24 -7.26
C LEU A 207 2.29 3.44 -8.30
N ASP A 208 2.20 4.66 -8.84
CA ASP A 208 1.40 4.95 -10.02
C ASP A 208 1.78 4.05 -11.20
N PHE A 209 0.77 3.47 -11.85
CA PHE A 209 0.91 2.63 -13.03
C PHE A 209 1.83 1.43 -12.81
N LYS A 210 1.90 0.93 -11.57
CA LYS A 210 2.62 -0.30 -11.24
C LYS A 210 2.14 -1.47 -12.10
N ILE A 211 3.04 -2.39 -12.43
CA ILE A 211 2.69 -3.66 -13.07
C ILE A 211 1.71 -4.40 -12.13
N PRO A 212 0.58 -4.92 -12.63
CA PRO A 212 -0.37 -5.66 -11.80
C PRO A 212 0.34 -6.78 -11.02
N GLY A 213 0.08 -6.83 -9.71
CA GLY A 213 0.73 -7.77 -8.78
C GLY A 213 2.01 -7.24 -8.13
N ARG A 214 2.51 -6.05 -8.49
CA ARG A 214 3.58 -5.39 -7.73
C ARG A 214 3.09 -5.05 -6.33
N VAL A 215 3.88 -5.46 -5.33
CA VAL A 215 3.68 -5.18 -3.90
C VAL A 215 4.65 -4.10 -3.44
N ALA A 216 4.21 -3.21 -2.56
CA ALA A 216 5.05 -2.23 -1.88
C ALA A 216 6.00 -2.85 -0.84
N ASP A 217 6.88 -2.02 -0.29
CA ASP A 217 7.67 -2.30 0.90
C ASP A 217 6.82 -2.28 2.18
#